data_AF-A0ABD2QCC3-F1
#
_entry.id   AF-A0ABD2QCC3-F1
#
_cell.length_a   1.000
_cell.length_b   1.000
_cell.length_c   1.000
_cell.angle_alpha   90.00
_cell.angle_beta   90.00
_cell.angle_gamma   90.00
#
_symmetry.space_group_name_H-M   'P 1'
#
loop_
_entity.id
_entity.type
_entity.pdbx_description
1 polymer ?
#
loop_
_entity_poly.entity_id
_entity_poly.type
_entity_poly.pdbx_seq_one_letter_code
_entity_poly.pdbx_strand_id
1 'polypeptide(L)'
;MELLECRRMTAQQTKQCVSLLVQLGQYDRAVKILLETRPDQPEYVEMMQKACLVAAATLNPRYTQDQSSYSSRNLFLSTLEGSAMELISNGHFDEGIEMLCLMGNQMEACKQLMEKDKTITAVWLAKSTLKKEDCETILRKWAVALISSKSEFKVMAAFVFIYLGDHVQAMQILNSLHHYQIVARYAESIEQLGLFEELISLLDRPLYNSIKTDAFVEFARVLSKVGHKSAAMYYAQKAGERGQPLAEEIDYLLN
;
A
#
# COMPACT_ATOMS: atom_id res chain seq x y z
N MET A 1 -3.77 -4.98 48.10
CA MET A 1 -3.51 -5.05 46.64
C MET A 1 -2.94 -3.74 46.13
N GLU A 2 -3.62 -2.60 46.30
CA GLU A 2 -3.12 -1.28 45.89
C GLU A 2 -1.72 -0.92 46.47
N LEU A 3 -1.42 -1.33 47.70
CA LEU A 3 -0.09 -1.15 48.32
C LEU A 3 1.05 -1.91 47.63
N LEU A 4 0.76 -3.03 46.95
CA LEU A 4 1.76 -3.79 46.18
C LEU A 4 1.94 -3.18 44.78
N GLU A 5 0.86 -2.65 44.20
CA GLU A 5 0.89 -1.96 42.90
C GLU A 5 1.74 -0.68 42.97
N CYS A 6 1.68 0.06 44.08
CA CYS A 6 2.47 1.28 44.32
C CYS A 6 3.93 1.05 44.72
N ARG A 7 4.33 -0.17 45.10
CA ARG A 7 5.70 -0.50 45.57
C ARG A 7 6.55 -1.26 44.54
N ARG A 8 6.07 -1.38 43.29
CA ARG A 8 6.80 -2.01 42.19
C ARG A 8 8.03 -1.17 41.84
N MET A 9 9.22 -1.63 42.23
CA MET A 9 10.49 -0.99 41.87
C MET A 9 11.37 -1.88 40.96
N THR A 10 11.07 -3.18 40.89
CA THR A 10 11.87 -4.15 40.14
C THR A 10 10.97 -5.01 39.24
N ALA A 11 11.49 -5.48 38.10
CA ALA A 11 10.76 -6.34 37.17
C ALA A 11 10.20 -7.61 37.84
N GLN A 12 10.92 -8.18 38.80
CA GLN A 12 10.50 -9.37 39.56
C GLN A 12 9.28 -9.10 40.46
N GLN A 13 9.22 -7.94 41.10
CA GLN A 13 8.05 -7.51 41.88
C GLN A 13 6.82 -7.29 40.98
N THR A 14 7.02 -6.72 39.79
CA THR A 14 5.97 -6.60 38.78
C THR A 14 5.44 -7.97 38.38
N LYS A 15 6.32 -8.94 38.09
CA LYS A 15 5.92 -10.33 37.76
C LYS A 15 5.09 -11.00 38.87
N GLN A 16 5.50 -10.82 40.14
CA GLN A 16 4.78 -11.37 41.30
C GLN A 16 3.40 -10.71 41.48
N CYS A 17 3.33 -9.38 41.38
CA CYS A 17 2.08 -8.64 41.49
C CYS A 17 1.08 -9.07 40.40
N VAL A 18 1.54 -9.17 39.14
CA VAL A 18 0.74 -9.69 38.03
C VAL A 18 0.26 -11.11 38.29
N SER A 19 1.13 -11.99 38.81
CA SER A 19 0.74 -13.37 39.12
C SER A 19 -0.41 -13.43 40.13
N LEU A 20 -0.36 -12.60 41.18
CA LEU A 20 -1.43 -12.52 42.18
C LEU A 20 -2.72 -11.96 41.57
N LEU A 21 -2.64 -10.90 40.77
CA LEU A 21 -3.80 -10.31 40.09
C LEU A 21 -4.50 -11.32 39.17
N VAL A 22 -3.73 -12.09 38.39
CA VAL A 22 -4.26 -13.14 37.51
C VAL A 22 -4.91 -14.26 38.32
N GLN A 23 -4.28 -14.73 39.41
CA GLN A 23 -4.85 -15.75 40.29
C GLN A 23 -6.15 -15.31 40.97
N LEU A 24 -6.28 -14.01 41.27
CA LEU A 24 -7.47 -13.41 41.85
C LEU A 24 -8.55 -13.04 40.81
N GLY A 25 -8.32 -13.32 39.52
CA GLY A 25 -9.26 -13.02 38.44
C GLY A 25 -9.34 -11.54 38.05
N GLN A 26 -8.42 -10.69 38.53
CA GLN A 26 -8.38 -9.25 38.24
C GLN A 26 -7.58 -8.95 36.96
N TYR A 27 -8.08 -9.44 35.82
CA TYR A 27 -7.36 -9.41 34.54
C TYR A 27 -7.11 -7.99 34.01
N ASP A 28 -8.10 -7.09 34.06
CA ASP A 28 -7.97 -5.72 33.53
C ASP A 28 -6.83 -4.95 34.20
N ARG A 29 -6.70 -5.11 35.52
CA ARG A 29 -5.63 -4.50 36.32
C ARG A 29 -4.27 -5.12 36.00
N ALA A 30 -4.23 -6.45 35.82
CA ALA A 30 -3.01 -7.15 35.41
C ALA A 30 -2.51 -6.69 34.03
N VAL A 31 -3.42 -6.53 33.06
CA VAL A 31 -3.09 -6.02 31.72
C VAL A 31 -2.52 -4.61 31.79
N LYS A 32 -3.18 -3.70 32.51
CA LYS A 32 -2.70 -2.32 32.68
C LYS A 32 -1.27 -2.27 33.24
N ILE A 33 -0.99 -3.08 34.26
CA ILE A 33 0.32 -3.16 34.89
C ILE A 33 1.40 -3.70 33.95
N LEU A 34 1.05 -4.66 33.09
CA LEU A 34 1.97 -5.23 32.12
C LEU A 34 2.28 -4.25 30.98
N LEU A 35 1.29 -3.47 30.52
CA LEU A 35 1.47 -2.42 29.51
C LEU A 35 2.28 -1.22 30.02
N GLU A 36 2.36 -1.00 31.34
CA GLU A 36 3.22 0.04 31.94
C GLU A 36 4.72 -0.32 31.91
N THR A 37 5.10 -1.49 31.40
CA THR A 37 6.50 -1.94 31.32
C THR A 37 7.26 -1.10 30.31
N ARG A 38 8.47 -0.66 30.67
CA ARG A 38 9.27 0.19 29.80
C ARG A 38 9.96 -0.61 28.69
N PRO A 39 10.11 -0.05 27.48
CA PRO A 39 10.71 -0.74 26.33
C PRO A 39 12.23 -0.94 26.42
N ASP A 40 12.91 -0.29 27.35
CA ASP A 40 14.34 -0.47 27.63
C ASP A 40 14.65 -1.75 28.43
N GLN A 41 13.63 -2.40 28.99
CA GLN A 41 13.79 -3.60 29.80
C GLN A 41 13.83 -4.87 28.94
N PRO A 42 14.72 -5.83 29.25
CA PRO A 42 14.81 -7.07 28.47
C PRO A 42 13.53 -7.92 28.57
N GLU A 43 12.76 -7.77 29.65
CA GLU A 43 11.48 -8.46 29.84
C GLU A 43 10.30 -7.81 29.09
N TYR A 44 10.51 -6.69 28.38
CA TYR A 44 9.45 -5.92 27.74
C TYR A 44 8.56 -6.77 26.82
N VAL A 45 9.17 -7.52 25.89
CA VAL A 45 8.44 -8.37 24.94
C VAL A 45 7.69 -9.50 25.67
N GLU A 46 8.31 -10.12 26.69
CA GLU A 46 7.68 -11.16 27.51
C GLU A 46 6.46 -10.63 28.25
N MET A 47 6.58 -9.43 28.84
CA MET A 47 5.48 -8.78 29.56
C MET A 47 4.36 -8.36 28.62
N MET A 48 4.68 -7.88 27.43
CA MET A 48 3.70 -7.54 26.40
C MET A 48 2.92 -8.77 25.94
N GLN A 49 3.60 -9.86 25.60
CA GLN A 49 2.96 -11.13 25.23
C GLN A 49 2.07 -11.67 26.36
N LYS A 50 2.53 -11.56 27.61
CA LYS A 50 1.74 -11.93 28.77
C LYS A 50 0.50 -11.05 28.92
N ALA A 51 0.58 -9.75 28.62
CA ALA A 51 -0.57 -8.84 28.64
C ALA A 51 -1.63 -9.30 27.64
N CYS A 52 -1.22 -9.63 26.41
CA CYS A 52 -2.11 -10.14 25.38
C CYS A 52 -2.77 -11.47 25.79
N LEU A 53 -2.01 -12.40 26.39
CA LEU A 53 -2.54 -13.68 26.89
C LEU A 53 -3.55 -13.50 28.02
N VAL A 54 -3.26 -12.60 28.98
CA VAL A 54 -4.17 -12.27 30.08
C VAL A 54 -5.44 -11.61 29.55
N ALA A 55 -5.31 -10.69 28.59
CA ALA A 55 -6.46 -10.08 27.93
C ALA A 55 -7.29 -11.13 27.16
N ALA A 56 -6.65 -12.09 26.48
CA ALA A 56 -7.34 -13.17 25.78
C ALA A 56 -8.09 -14.10 26.76
N ALA A 57 -7.59 -14.29 27.98
CA ALA A 57 -8.28 -15.09 28.99
C ALA A 57 -9.65 -14.50 29.38
N THR A 58 -9.83 -13.18 29.26
CA THR A 58 -11.12 -12.52 29.50
C THR A 58 -12.19 -12.88 28.45
N LEU A 59 -11.80 -13.42 27.29
CA LEU A 59 -12.71 -13.91 26.25
C LEU A 59 -13.27 -15.31 26.56
N ASN A 60 -12.71 -16.02 27.53
CA ASN A 60 -13.08 -17.40 27.79
C ASN A 60 -14.44 -17.47 28.53
N PRO A 61 -15.45 -18.14 27.94
CA PRO A 61 -16.82 -18.17 28.47
C PRO A 61 -16.93 -18.70 29.91
N ARG A 62 -15.95 -19.50 30.35
CA ARG A 62 -15.93 -20.08 31.72
C ARG A 62 -15.69 -19.02 32.81
N TYR A 63 -15.12 -17.88 32.47
CA TYR A 63 -14.79 -16.82 33.42
C TYR A 63 -15.73 -15.61 33.32
N THR A 64 -16.58 -15.55 32.29
CA THR A 64 -17.56 -14.47 32.07
C THR A 64 -18.97 -14.98 32.41
N GLN A 65 -19.29 -15.16 33.70
CA GLN A 65 -20.64 -15.52 34.11
C GLN A 65 -21.62 -14.34 34.10
N ASP A 66 -21.13 -13.10 34.15
CA ASP A 66 -21.99 -11.92 34.15
C ASP A 66 -21.52 -10.86 33.14
N GLN A 67 -22.42 -10.59 32.20
CA GLN A 67 -22.59 -9.33 31.46
C GLN A 67 -21.36 -8.73 30.74
N SER A 68 -21.45 -8.85 29.41
CA SER A 68 -20.79 -8.06 28.35
C SER A 68 -19.54 -8.68 27.69
N SER A 69 -19.75 -9.80 26.97
CA SER A 69 -18.80 -10.33 25.97
C SER A 69 -18.23 -9.26 25.02
N TYR A 70 -18.96 -8.16 24.81
CA TYR A 70 -18.50 -7.00 24.05
C TYR A 70 -17.41 -6.18 24.76
N SER A 71 -17.49 -6.00 26.09
CA SER A 71 -16.50 -5.24 26.86
C SER A 71 -15.15 -5.96 26.92
N SER A 72 -15.17 -7.27 27.23
CA SER A 72 -13.96 -8.11 27.23
C SER A 72 -13.31 -8.22 25.86
N ARG A 73 -14.12 -8.29 24.78
CA ARG A 73 -13.61 -8.28 23.41
C ARG A 73 -12.96 -6.96 23.02
N ASN A 74 -13.58 -5.85 23.39
CA ASN A 74 -13.00 -4.53 23.14
C ASN A 74 -11.71 -4.31 23.91
N LEU A 75 -11.64 -4.75 25.17
CA LEU A 75 -10.41 -4.69 25.97
C LEU A 75 -9.29 -5.52 25.34
N PHE A 76 -9.59 -6.74 24.87
CA PHE A 76 -8.61 -7.57 24.19
C PHE A 76 -8.08 -6.92 22.91
N LEU A 77 -8.98 -6.45 22.04
CA LEU A 77 -8.60 -5.84 20.77
C LEU A 77 -7.82 -4.52 20.97
N SER A 78 -8.25 -3.67 21.89
CA SER A 78 -7.55 -2.39 22.16
C SER A 78 -6.18 -2.60 22.81
N THR A 79 -6.06 -3.59 23.70
CA THR A 79 -4.77 -4.00 24.27
C THR A 79 -3.84 -4.48 23.17
N LEU A 80 -4.33 -5.35 22.28
CA LEU A 80 -3.53 -5.96 21.22
C LEU A 80 -3.11 -4.93 20.15
N GLU A 81 -3.99 -3.99 19.79
CA GLU A 81 -3.68 -2.86 18.91
C GLU A 81 -2.64 -1.92 19.53
N GLY A 82 -2.80 -1.57 20.80
CA GLY A 82 -1.83 -0.76 21.54
C GLY A 82 -0.47 -1.43 21.60
N SER A 83 -0.42 -2.70 21.99
CA SER A 83 0.81 -3.51 22.03
C SER A 83 1.52 -3.58 20.67
N ALA A 84 0.77 -3.76 19.58
CA ALA A 84 1.34 -3.82 18.24
C ALA A 84 1.99 -2.49 17.82
N MET A 85 1.30 -1.37 18.06
CA MET A 85 1.83 -0.03 17.75
C MET A 85 3.04 0.32 18.60
N GLU A 86 3.05 -0.11 19.86
CA GLU A 86 4.19 0.10 20.77
C GLU A 86 5.42 -0.69 20.31
N LEU A 87 5.25 -1.96 19.90
CA LEU A 87 6.32 -2.78 19.34
C LEU A 87 6.91 -2.16 18.06
N ILE A 88 6.05 -1.67 17.15
CA ILE A 88 6.46 -0.97 15.92
C ILE A 88 7.29 0.28 16.26
N SER A 89 6.89 1.03 17.28
CA SER A 89 7.55 2.27 17.70
C SER A 89 8.89 2.02 18.38
N ASN A 90 9.02 0.90 19.11
CA ASN A 90 10.19 0.57 19.92
C ASN A 90 11.23 -0.33 19.22
N GLY A 91 11.11 -0.55 17.91
CA GLY A 91 12.10 -1.27 17.10
C GLY A 91 11.81 -2.76 16.89
N HIS A 92 10.76 -3.31 17.48
CA HIS A 92 10.24 -4.65 17.24
C HIS A 92 9.20 -4.64 16.11
N PHE A 93 9.66 -4.18 14.93
CA PHE A 93 8.76 -3.87 13.82
C PHE A 93 8.06 -5.10 13.26
N ASP A 94 8.79 -6.19 13.05
CA ASP A 94 8.22 -7.39 12.40
C ASP A 94 7.22 -8.08 13.34
N GLU A 95 7.49 -8.15 14.64
CA GLU A 95 6.57 -8.70 15.66
C GLU A 95 5.27 -7.88 15.76
N GLY A 96 5.37 -6.55 15.68
CA GLY A 96 4.20 -5.67 15.68
C GLY A 96 3.34 -5.82 14.42
N ILE A 97 3.96 -5.97 13.25
CA ILE A 97 3.24 -6.25 11.99
C ILE A 97 2.56 -7.62 12.02
N GLU A 98 3.22 -8.66 12.53
CA GLU A 98 2.63 -9.98 12.72
C GLU A 98 1.40 -9.91 13.63
N MET A 99 1.49 -9.14 14.72
CA MET A 99 0.37 -8.93 15.64
C MET A 99 -0.82 -8.22 14.96
N LEU A 100 -0.58 -7.17 14.17
CA LEU A 100 -1.62 -6.52 13.35
C LEU A 100 -2.27 -7.52 12.36
N CYS A 101 -1.49 -8.39 11.75
CA CYS A 101 -2.00 -9.42 10.83
C CYS A 101 -2.86 -10.46 11.56
N LEU A 102 -2.44 -10.91 12.74
CA LEU A 102 -3.20 -11.87 13.58
C LEU A 102 -4.55 -11.30 14.03
N MET A 103 -4.63 -9.98 14.24
CA MET A 103 -5.89 -9.28 14.53
C MET A 103 -6.85 -9.19 13.34
N GLY A 104 -6.39 -9.51 12.14
CA GLY A 104 -7.15 -9.22 10.91
C GLY A 104 -7.13 -7.73 10.55
N ASN A 105 -6.16 -6.95 11.04
CA ASN A 105 -5.95 -5.56 10.65
C ASN A 105 -4.81 -5.44 9.62
N GLN A 106 -4.93 -6.18 8.51
CA GLN A 106 -3.90 -6.21 7.47
C GLN A 106 -3.77 -4.88 6.74
N MET A 107 -4.83 -4.05 6.73
CA MET A 107 -4.79 -2.73 6.11
C MET A 107 -3.85 -1.79 6.87
N GLU A 108 -3.92 -1.78 8.21
CA GLU A 108 -3.00 -0.99 9.01
C GLU A 108 -1.57 -1.55 8.92
N ALA A 109 -1.40 -2.87 8.93
CA ALA A 109 -0.09 -3.50 8.70
C ALA A 109 0.54 -3.06 7.37
N CYS A 110 -0.24 -3.01 6.29
CA CYS A 110 0.25 -2.52 4.99
C CYS A 110 0.69 -1.05 5.06
N LYS A 111 -0.06 -0.18 5.75
CA LYS A 111 0.33 1.24 5.89
C LYS A 111 1.66 1.40 6.63
N GLN A 112 1.81 0.70 7.76
CA GLN A 112 3.04 0.72 8.55
C GLN A 112 4.24 0.18 7.74
N LEU A 113 4.05 -0.87 6.93
CA LEU A 113 5.07 -1.36 6.00
C LEU A 113 5.45 -0.34 4.92
N MET A 114 4.48 0.40 4.38
CA MET A 114 4.72 1.46 3.40
C MET A 114 5.52 2.62 3.99
N GLU A 115 5.25 3.00 5.25
CA GLU A 115 5.96 4.08 5.96
C GLU A 115 7.43 3.75 6.27
N LYS A 116 7.77 2.46 6.39
CA LYS A 116 9.16 1.99 6.62
C LYS A 116 9.89 1.56 5.34
N ASP A 117 9.42 2.01 4.17
CA ASP A 117 9.96 1.65 2.85
C ASP A 117 9.96 0.14 2.52
N LYS A 118 9.27 -0.69 3.31
CA LYS A 118 9.08 -2.14 3.05
C LYS A 118 7.91 -2.39 2.08
N THR A 119 7.88 -1.65 0.97
CA THR A 119 6.73 -1.56 0.07
C THR A 119 6.39 -2.87 -0.66
N ILE A 120 7.39 -3.66 -1.04
CA ILE A 120 7.17 -4.94 -1.72
C ILE A 120 6.42 -5.91 -0.81
N THR A 121 6.80 -5.99 0.47
CA THR A 121 6.12 -6.81 1.47
C THR A 121 4.68 -6.36 1.69
N ALA A 122 4.44 -5.04 1.75
CA ALA A 122 3.09 -4.48 1.85
C ALA A 122 2.20 -4.90 0.67
N VAL A 123 2.74 -4.87 -0.55
CA VAL A 123 2.00 -5.26 -1.77
C VAL A 123 1.66 -6.75 -1.76
N TRP A 124 2.61 -7.61 -1.37
CA TRP A 124 2.35 -9.05 -1.25
C TRP A 124 1.29 -9.36 -0.21
N LEU A 125 1.39 -8.73 0.97
CA LEU A 125 0.40 -8.85 2.02
C LEU A 125 -0.98 -8.41 1.51
N ALA A 126 -1.07 -7.20 0.94
CA ALA A 126 -2.31 -6.66 0.38
C ALA A 126 -2.97 -7.60 -0.63
N LYS A 127 -2.21 -8.10 -1.61
CA LYS A 127 -2.73 -9.00 -2.65
C LYS A 127 -3.19 -10.36 -2.10
N SER A 128 -2.61 -10.81 -0.99
CA SER A 128 -2.90 -12.12 -0.40
C SER A 128 -4.05 -12.11 0.60
N THR A 129 -4.29 -10.99 1.29
CA THR A 129 -5.25 -10.93 2.41
C THR A 129 -6.36 -9.91 2.23
N LEU A 130 -6.12 -8.79 1.54
CA LEU A 130 -7.10 -7.71 1.47
C LEU A 130 -8.14 -7.97 0.37
N LYS A 131 -9.31 -7.33 0.54
CA LYS A 131 -10.33 -7.28 -0.51
C LYS A 131 -9.83 -6.43 -1.68
N LYS A 132 -10.46 -6.58 -2.84
CA LYS A 132 -10.07 -5.89 -4.08
C LYS A 132 -9.91 -4.38 -3.89
N GLU A 133 -10.89 -3.70 -3.30
CA GLU A 133 -10.89 -2.24 -3.09
C GLU A 133 -9.73 -1.76 -2.18
N ASP A 134 -9.50 -2.45 -1.08
CA ASP A 134 -8.41 -2.14 -0.14
C ASP A 134 -7.04 -2.43 -0.78
N CYS A 135 -6.93 -3.54 -1.51
CA CYS A 135 -5.72 -3.90 -2.25
C CYS A 135 -5.39 -2.85 -3.32
N GLU A 136 -6.37 -2.37 -4.07
CA GLU A 136 -6.20 -1.31 -5.07
C GLU A 136 -5.71 0.00 -4.44
N THR A 137 -6.19 0.32 -3.23
CA THR A 137 -5.74 1.49 -2.47
C THR A 137 -4.25 1.39 -2.12
N ILE A 138 -3.78 0.22 -1.65
CA ILE A 138 -2.36 0.00 -1.35
C ILE A 138 -1.51 0.03 -2.63
N LEU A 139 -1.96 -0.64 -3.69
CA LEU A 139 -1.27 -0.65 -4.99
C LEU A 139 -1.15 0.76 -5.58
N ARG A 140 -2.19 1.61 -5.46
CA ARG A 140 -2.13 3.01 -5.91
C ARG A 140 -1.11 3.81 -5.13
N LYS A 141 -1.06 3.68 -3.81
CA LYS A 141 -0.04 4.33 -2.97
C LYS A 141 1.37 3.88 -3.35
N TRP A 142 1.54 2.58 -3.60
CA TRP A 142 2.81 2.03 -4.08
C TRP A 142 3.21 2.60 -5.44
N ALA A 143 2.29 2.65 -6.41
CA ALA A 143 2.54 3.24 -7.72
C ALA A 143 2.99 4.70 -7.62
N VAL A 144 2.35 5.51 -6.76
CA VAL A 144 2.76 6.90 -6.50
C VAL A 144 4.17 6.96 -5.90
N ALA A 145 4.49 6.10 -4.94
CA ALA A 145 5.83 6.02 -4.36
C ALA A 145 6.90 5.64 -5.41
N LEU A 146 6.56 4.74 -6.34
CA LEU A 146 7.46 4.36 -7.45
C LEU A 146 7.73 5.54 -8.40
N ILE A 147 6.75 6.41 -8.66
CA ILE A 147 6.95 7.61 -9.49
C ILE A 147 7.96 8.57 -8.84
N SER A 148 7.86 8.76 -7.53
CA SER A 148 8.73 9.64 -6.75
C SER A 148 10.15 9.08 -6.59
N SER A 149 10.35 7.79 -6.89
CA SER A 149 11.64 7.11 -6.82
C SER A 149 12.45 7.27 -8.13
N LYS A 150 13.50 6.45 -8.28
CA LYS A 150 14.37 6.41 -9.46
C LYS A 150 13.58 6.18 -10.75
N SER A 151 14.10 6.69 -11.87
CA SER A 151 13.47 6.61 -13.19
C SER A 151 13.13 5.19 -13.65
N GLU A 152 13.94 4.20 -13.30
CA GLU A 152 13.75 2.79 -13.67
C GLU A 152 12.43 2.20 -13.15
N PHE A 153 11.94 2.69 -12.01
CA PHE A 153 10.71 2.21 -11.38
C PHE A 153 9.45 2.87 -11.94
N LYS A 154 9.59 3.96 -12.71
CA LYS A 154 8.44 4.67 -13.30
C LYS A 154 7.71 3.83 -14.34
N VAL A 155 8.41 2.97 -15.08
CA VAL A 155 7.78 2.01 -16.01
C VAL A 155 6.93 0.99 -15.24
N MET A 156 7.44 0.48 -14.10
CA MET A 156 6.66 -0.40 -13.23
C MET A 156 5.41 0.30 -12.70
N ALA A 157 5.53 1.58 -12.29
CA ALA A 157 4.38 2.37 -11.85
C ALA A 157 3.30 2.44 -12.93
N ALA A 158 3.67 2.66 -14.20
CA ALA A 158 2.73 2.68 -15.31
C ALA A 158 1.99 1.34 -15.46
N PHE A 159 2.66 0.20 -15.33
CA PHE A 159 2.00 -1.11 -15.35
C PHE A 159 1.02 -1.31 -14.19
N VAL A 160 1.35 -0.80 -13.00
CA VAL A 160 0.42 -0.84 -11.86
C VAL A 160 -0.82 0.00 -12.14
N PHE A 161 -0.69 1.21 -12.71
CA PHE A 161 -1.86 2.01 -13.09
C PHE A 161 -2.72 1.34 -14.17
N ILE A 162 -2.11 0.66 -15.15
CA ILE A 162 -2.85 -0.17 -16.13
C ILE A 162 -3.65 -1.27 -15.41
N TYR A 163 -3.03 -1.97 -14.46
CA TYR A 163 -3.71 -3.00 -13.67
C TYR A 163 -4.88 -2.44 -12.85
N LEU A 164 -4.75 -1.20 -12.35
CA LEU A 164 -5.79 -0.48 -11.60
C LEU A 164 -6.88 0.14 -12.50
N GLY A 165 -6.78 0.03 -13.83
CA GLY A 165 -7.71 0.64 -14.78
C GLY A 165 -7.49 2.14 -15.01
N ASP A 166 -6.39 2.70 -14.54
CA ASP A 166 -6.06 4.13 -14.68
C ASP A 166 -5.13 4.34 -15.89
N HIS A 167 -5.72 4.20 -17.07
CA HIS A 167 -4.99 4.15 -18.33
C HIS A 167 -4.34 5.50 -18.70
N VAL A 168 -4.98 6.61 -18.34
CA VAL A 168 -4.48 7.95 -18.66
C VAL A 168 -3.26 8.28 -17.83
N GLN A 169 -3.28 7.98 -16.52
CA GLN A 169 -2.10 8.15 -15.66
C GLN A 169 -0.93 7.28 -16.14
N ALA A 170 -1.19 6.03 -16.54
CA ALA A 170 -0.16 5.15 -17.09
C ALA A 170 0.49 5.75 -18.36
N MET A 171 -0.32 6.26 -19.29
CA MET A 171 0.17 6.91 -20.51
C MET A 171 0.96 8.18 -20.20
N GLN A 172 0.53 9.00 -19.23
CA GLN A 172 1.26 10.20 -18.80
C GLN A 172 2.66 9.85 -18.30
N ILE A 173 2.77 8.83 -17.45
CA ILE A 173 4.07 8.39 -16.90
C ILE A 173 4.98 7.95 -18.04
N LEU A 174 4.51 7.09 -18.94
CA LEU A 174 5.29 6.61 -20.09
C LEU A 174 5.69 7.74 -21.04
N ASN A 175 4.80 8.72 -21.26
CA ASN A 175 5.08 9.90 -22.08
C ASN A 175 6.16 10.79 -21.45
N SER A 176 6.15 10.94 -20.12
CA SER A 176 7.19 11.68 -19.38
C SER A 176 8.56 11.02 -19.44
N LEU A 177 8.61 9.71 -19.72
CA LEU A 177 9.84 8.94 -19.91
C LEU A 177 10.31 8.90 -21.37
N HIS A 178 9.64 9.62 -22.28
CA HIS A 178 9.91 9.59 -23.72
C HIS A 178 9.74 8.20 -24.36
N HIS A 179 8.97 7.31 -23.74
CA HIS A 179 8.61 6.00 -24.31
C HIS A 179 7.45 6.11 -25.31
N TYR A 180 7.61 7.01 -26.29
CA TYR A 180 6.56 7.37 -27.26
C TYR A 180 6.05 6.17 -28.07
N GLN A 181 6.94 5.23 -28.42
CA GLN A 181 6.56 3.98 -29.08
C GLN A 181 5.55 3.17 -28.24
N ILE A 182 5.80 3.02 -26.94
CA ILE A 182 4.93 2.23 -26.06
C ILE A 182 3.59 2.93 -25.91
N VAL A 183 3.59 4.25 -25.68
CA VAL A 183 2.36 5.05 -25.56
C VAL A 183 1.53 4.99 -26.84
N ALA A 184 2.15 5.17 -28.00
CA ALA A 184 1.48 5.10 -29.29
C ALA A 184 0.83 3.72 -29.50
N ARG A 185 1.60 2.64 -29.36
CA ARG A 185 1.09 1.27 -29.54
C ARG A 185 0.01 0.92 -28.52
N TYR A 186 0.12 1.40 -27.30
CA TYR A 186 -0.89 1.20 -26.27
C TYR A 186 -2.20 1.90 -26.62
N ALA A 187 -2.16 3.17 -27.04
CA ALA A 187 -3.34 3.90 -27.49
C ALA A 187 -4.02 3.22 -28.69
N GLU A 188 -3.22 2.72 -29.65
CA GLU A 188 -3.75 1.97 -30.79
C GLU A 188 -4.46 0.68 -30.35
N SER A 189 -3.91 -0.02 -29.35
CA SER A 189 -4.52 -1.25 -28.85
C SER A 189 -5.88 -1.00 -28.20
N ILE A 190 -6.05 0.11 -27.47
CA ILE A 190 -7.33 0.49 -26.87
C ILE A 190 -8.38 0.77 -27.96
N GLU A 191 -7.98 1.47 -29.02
CA GLU A 191 -8.86 1.77 -30.17
C GLU A 191 -9.24 0.49 -30.94
N GLN A 192 -8.28 -0.39 -31.21
CA GLN A 192 -8.49 -1.63 -31.95
C GLN A 192 -9.38 -2.63 -31.22
N LEU A 193 -9.29 -2.68 -29.89
CA LEU A 193 -10.13 -3.54 -29.07
C LEU A 193 -11.55 -2.97 -28.86
N GLY A 194 -11.80 -1.72 -29.27
CA GLY A 194 -13.09 -1.06 -29.07
C GLY A 194 -13.39 -0.73 -27.60
N LEU A 195 -12.38 -0.79 -26.73
CA LEU A 195 -12.52 -0.63 -25.27
C LEU A 195 -12.41 0.84 -24.82
N PHE A 196 -12.38 1.79 -25.76
CA PHE A 196 -12.17 3.21 -25.44
C PHE A 196 -13.20 3.76 -24.46
N GLU A 197 -14.48 3.46 -24.69
CA GLU A 197 -15.60 3.95 -23.86
C GLU A 197 -15.60 3.33 -22.46
N GLU A 198 -15.11 2.09 -22.32
CA GLU A 198 -15.06 1.35 -21.05
C GLU A 198 -13.86 1.75 -20.19
N LEU A 199 -12.71 1.97 -20.83
CA LEU A 199 -11.44 2.20 -20.15
C LEU A 199 -11.15 3.69 -19.92
N ILE A 200 -11.68 4.59 -20.76
CA ILE A 200 -11.39 6.02 -20.68
C ILE A 200 -12.65 6.78 -20.28
N SER A 201 -12.64 7.30 -19.04
CA SER A 201 -13.72 8.12 -18.51
C SER A 201 -13.95 9.37 -19.38
N LEU A 202 -15.19 9.87 -19.43
CA LEU A 202 -15.55 11.08 -20.20
C LEU A 202 -14.68 12.30 -19.81
N LEU A 203 -14.30 12.40 -18.54
CA LEU A 203 -13.47 13.50 -18.02
C LEU A 203 -12.02 13.42 -18.52
N ASP A 204 -11.51 12.20 -18.75
CA ASP A 204 -10.11 11.99 -19.11
C ASP A 204 -9.87 11.97 -20.63
N ARG A 205 -10.92 11.91 -21.46
CA ARG A 205 -10.82 11.91 -22.93
C ARG A 205 -9.97 13.04 -23.53
N PRO A 206 -10.14 14.33 -23.13
CA PRO A 206 -9.32 15.41 -23.71
C PRO A 206 -7.84 15.19 -23.42
N LEU A 207 -7.52 14.78 -22.20
CA LEU A 207 -6.15 14.51 -21.77
C LEU A 207 -5.57 13.28 -22.49
N TYR A 208 -6.33 12.18 -22.56
CA TYR A 208 -5.96 11.00 -23.34
C TYR A 208 -5.65 11.36 -24.79
N ASN A 209 -6.52 12.11 -25.45
CA ASN A 209 -6.34 12.50 -26.85
C ASN A 209 -5.12 13.40 -27.04
N SER A 210 -4.85 14.32 -26.11
CA SER A 210 -3.62 15.13 -26.15
C SER A 210 -2.38 14.24 -26.08
N ILE A 211 -2.29 13.35 -25.08
CA ILE A 211 -1.14 12.48 -24.88
C ILE A 211 -0.94 11.53 -26.07
N LYS A 212 -2.04 10.96 -26.58
CA LYS A 212 -2.03 10.11 -27.77
C LYS A 212 -1.46 10.86 -28.98
N THR A 213 -1.96 12.07 -29.22
CA THR A 213 -1.53 12.88 -30.37
C THR A 213 -0.05 13.26 -30.25
N ASP A 214 0.37 13.72 -29.06
CA ASP A 214 1.77 14.07 -28.80
C ASP A 214 2.69 12.85 -28.99
N ALA A 215 2.30 11.68 -28.48
CA ALA A 215 3.05 10.44 -28.65
C ALA A 215 3.15 10.01 -30.12
N PHE A 216 2.09 10.17 -30.92
CA PHE A 216 2.13 9.86 -32.36
C PHE A 216 3.09 10.77 -33.12
N VAL A 217 3.08 12.09 -32.85
CA VAL A 217 4.02 13.03 -33.49
C VAL A 217 5.46 12.73 -33.12
N GLU A 218 5.75 12.55 -31.82
CA GLU A 218 7.12 12.26 -31.38
C GLU A 218 7.60 10.89 -31.86
N PHE A 219 6.73 9.88 -31.88
CA PHE A 219 7.10 8.57 -32.42
C PHE A 219 7.34 8.61 -33.92
N ALA A 220 6.52 9.33 -34.69
CA ALA A 220 6.74 9.57 -36.12
C ALA A 220 8.09 10.26 -36.37
N ARG A 221 8.45 11.25 -35.53
CA ARG A 221 9.74 11.94 -35.63
C ARG A 221 10.92 10.99 -35.37
N VAL A 222 10.80 10.11 -34.37
CA VAL A 222 11.81 9.07 -34.10
C VAL A 222 11.93 8.13 -35.30
N LEU A 223 10.81 7.64 -35.86
CA LEU A 223 10.81 6.75 -37.03
C LEU A 223 11.42 7.40 -38.27
N SER A 224 11.14 8.69 -38.49
CA SER A 224 11.73 9.46 -39.60
C SER A 224 13.26 9.53 -39.47
N LYS A 225 13.78 9.82 -38.26
CA LYS A 225 15.23 9.83 -37.98
C LYS A 225 15.90 8.47 -38.18
N VAL A 226 15.20 7.38 -37.88
CA VAL A 226 15.70 6.00 -38.08
C VAL A 226 15.63 5.59 -39.56
N GLY A 227 14.90 6.33 -40.40
CA GLY A 227 14.76 6.06 -41.83
C GLY A 227 13.54 5.23 -42.21
N HIS A 228 12.66 4.91 -41.25
CA HIS A 228 11.39 4.21 -41.51
C HIS A 228 10.30 5.19 -41.95
N LYS A 229 10.46 5.77 -43.14
CA LYS A 229 9.63 6.87 -43.65
C LYS A 229 8.14 6.50 -43.82
N SER A 230 7.81 5.27 -44.24
CA SER A 230 6.41 4.82 -44.38
C SER A 230 5.68 4.74 -43.04
N ALA A 231 6.33 4.21 -42.01
CA ALA A 231 5.78 4.14 -40.66
C ALA A 231 5.71 5.54 -40.02
N ALA A 232 6.71 6.39 -40.27
CA ALA A 232 6.69 7.77 -39.83
C ALA A 232 5.49 8.55 -40.41
N MET A 233 5.24 8.40 -41.71
CA MET A 233 4.08 9.00 -42.38
C MET A 233 2.75 8.50 -41.81
N TYR A 234 2.64 7.19 -41.54
CA TYR A 234 1.46 6.58 -40.92
C TYR A 234 1.12 7.23 -39.57
N TYR A 235 2.10 7.34 -38.66
CA TYR A 235 1.87 7.95 -37.34
C TYR A 235 1.65 9.47 -37.41
N ALA A 236 2.32 10.17 -38.33
CA ALA A 236 2.10 11.60 -38.55
C ALA A 236 0.66 11.88 -39.03
N GLN A 237 0.14 11.10 -39.98
CA GLN A 237 -1.26 11.22 -40.42
C GLN A 237 -2.25 10.89 -39.30
N LYS A 238 -1.94 9.88 -38.49
CA LYS A 238 -2.79 9.46 -37.36
C LYS A 238 -2.86 10.50 -36.24
N ALA A 239 -1.86 11.37 -36.12
CA ALA A 239 -1.86 12.51 -35.21
C ALA A 239 -2.76 13.68 -35.69
N GLY A 240 -3.36 13.59 -36.88
CA GLY A 240 -4.25 14.63 -37.43
C GLY A 240 -3.51 15.95 -37.69
N GLU A 241 -4.16 17.07 -37.39
CA GLU A 241 -3.64 18.42 -37.66
C GLU A 241 -2.25 18.66 -37.06
N ARG A 242 -1.97 18.13 -35.86
CA ARG A 242 -0.66 18.31 -35.19
C ARG A 242 0.46 17.54 -35.88
N GLY A 243 0.13 16.51 -36.67
CA GLY A 243 1.11 15.73 -37.42
C GLY A 243 1.28 16.16 -38.88
N GLN A 244 0.41 17.03 -39.42
CA GLN A 244 0.50 17.49 -40.82
C GLN A 244 1.85 18.11 -41.18
N PRO A 245 2.46 19.01 -40.38
CA PRO A 245 3.75 19.61 -40.73
C PRO A 245 4.85 18.56 -40.86
N LEU A 246 4.83 17.53 -40.00
CA LEU A 246 5.79 16.43 -40.04
C LEU A 246 5.53 15.50 -41.22
N ALA A 247 4.26 15.28 -41.59
CA ALA A 247 3.89 14.49 -42.75
C ALA A 247 4.38 15.15 -44.06
N GLU A 248 4.20 16.47 -44.20
CA GLU A 248 4.70 17.25 -45.33
C GLU A 248 6.23 17.23 -45.42
N GLU A 249 6.92 17.36 -44.29
CA GLU A 249 8.39 17.25 -44.23
C GLU A 249 8.88 15.86 -44.68
N ILE A 250 8.22 14.79 -44.24
CA ILE A 250 8.57 13.42 -44.64
C ILE A 250 8.32 13.19 -46.13
N ASP A 251 7.22 13.71 -46.67
CA ASP A 251 6.86 13.59 -48.08
C ASP A 251 7.81 14.39 -49.00
N TYR A 252 8.22 15.59 -48.57
CA TYR A 252 9.27 16.36 -49.26
C TYR A 252 10.61 15.63 -49.29
N LEU A 253 10.98 14.93 -48.22
CA LEU A 253 12.20 14.12 -48.16
C LEU A 253 12.10 12.78 -48.92
N LEU A 254 10.93 12.42 -49.44
CA LEU A 254 10.68 11.21 -50.22
C LEU A 254 10.68 11.45 -51.74
N ASN A 255 10.35 12.67 -52.16
CA ASN A 255 10.42 13.14 -53.55
C ASN A 255 11.81 13.68 -53.91
#